data_AF-X0WDC5-F1
#
_entry.id   AF-X0WDC5-F1
#
_cell.length_a   1.000
_cell.length_b   1.000
_cell.length_c   1.000
_cell.angle_alpha   90.00
_cell.angle_beta   90.00
_cell.angle_gamma   90.00
#
_symmetry.space_group_name_H-M   'P 1'
#
loop_
_entity.id
_entity.type
_entity.pdbx_description
1 polymer ?
#
loop_
_entity_poly.entity_id
_entity_poly.type
_entity_poly.pdbx_seq_one_letter_code
_entity_poly.pdbx_strand_id
1 'polypeptide(L)' 'IYKNAEKVKRVVVVEMNLGQYVREVERVLKDKKVVFLGQMDGRLISPSRIKEVALG' A
#
# COMPACT_ATOMS: atom_id res chain seq x y z
N ILE A 1 -18.28 -4.94 4.02
CA ILE A 1 -17.25 -5.96 3.72
C ILE A 1 -15.81 -5.46 3.92
N TYR A 2 -15.45 -4.16 3.83
CA TYR A 2 -14.24 -3.64 4.50
C TYR A 2 -14.51 -2.25 5.07
N LYS A 3 -15.03 -2.17 6.32
CA LYS A 3 -15.50 -0.90 6.93
C LYS A 3 -14.45 0.22 6.87
N ASN A 4 -13.18 -0.15 7.03
CA ASN A 4 -12.07 0.80 7.02
C ASN A 4 -11.73 1.35 5.62
N ALA A 5 -12.07 0.60 4.56
CA ALA A 5 -11.74 0.97 3.19
C ALA A 5 -12.95 1.57 2.42
N GLU A 6 -14.11 1.69 3.05
CA GLU A 6 -15.34 2.09 2.37
C GLU A 6 -15.25 3.50 1.76
N LYS A 7 -14.67 4.44 2.51
CA LYS A 7 -14.56 5.85 2.12
C LYS A 7 -13.25 6.21 1.41
N VAL A 8 -12.31 5.28 1.30
CA VAL A 8 -11.02 5.55 0.64
C VAL A 8 -11.11 5.18 -0.84
N LYS A 9 -10.54 6.02 -1.69
CA LYS A 9 -10.44 5.78 -3.14
C LYS A 9 -9.15 5.06 -3.52
N ARG A 10 -8.12 5.18 -2.67
CA ARG A 10 -6.77 4.70 -2.90
C ARG A 10 -6.20 4.12 -1.62
N VAL A 11 -5.49 3.01 -1.74
CA VAL A 11 -4.81 2.33 -0.64
C VAL A 11 -3.33 2.19 -1.00
N VAL A 12 -2.45 2.68 -0.15
CA VAL A 12 -1.00 2.50 -0.29
C VAL A 12 -0.56 1.37 0.62
N VAL A 13 0.02 0.32 0.06
CA VAL A 13 0.57 -0.83 0.78
C VAL A 13 2.08 -0.67 0.85
N VAL A 14 2.59 -0.44 2.05
CA VAL A 14 4.02 -0.24 2.31
C VAL A 14 4.59 -1.53 2.87
N GLU A 15 5.59 -2.12 2.19
CA GLU A 15 6.22 -3.36 2.63
C GLU A 15 7.74 -3.29 2.57
N MET A 16 8.41 -3.83 3.58
CA MET A 16 9.83 -4.16 3.51
C MET A 16 10.07 -5.52 2.83
N ASN A 17 9.28 -5.82 1.80
CA ASN A 17 9.25 -7.09 1.09
C ASN A 17 8.88 -6.86 -0.39
N LEU A 18 8.79 -7.92 -1.17
CA LEU A 18 8.48 -7.90 -2.61
C LEU A 18 6.98 -7.96 -2.92
N GLY A 19 6.10 -7.65 -1.96
CA GLY A 19 4.67 -7.48 -2.22
C GLY A 19 3.84 -8.74 -1.96
N GLN A 20 3.97 -9.33 -0.78
CA GLN A 20 3.10 -10.44 -0.40
C GLN A 20 1.74 -9.92 0.08
N TYR A 21 1.70 -8.81 0.84
CA TYR A 21 0.46 -8.22 1.32
C TYR A 21 -0.30 -7.49 0.22
N VAL A 22 0.39 -6.78 -0.68
CA VAL A 22 -0.27 -6.04 -1.76
C VAL A 22 -1.18 -6.92 -2.59
N ARG A 23 -0.76 -8.16 -2.87
CA ARG A 23 -1.56 -9.14 -3.64
C ARG A 23 -2.86 -9.52 -2.91
N GLU A 24 -2.79 -9.70 -1.59
CA GLU A 24 -3.98 -9.99 -0.79
C GLU A 24 -4.90 -8.77 -0.71
N VAL A 25 -4.34 -7.57 -0.57
CA VAL A 25 -5.10 -6.32 -0.57
C VAL A 25 -5.79 -6.09 -1.91
N GLU A 26 -5.11 -6.31 -3.04
CA GLU A 26 -5.68 -6.23 -4.39
C GLU A 26 -6.80 -7.26 -4.60
N ARG A 27 -6.62 -8.50 -4.13
CA ARG A 27 -7.64 -9.56 -4.21
C ARG A 27 -8.93 -9.18 -3.48
N VAL A 28 -8.77 -8.49 -2.35
CA VAL A 28 -9.81 -8.10 -1.40
C VAL A 28 -10.50 -6.80 -1.82
N LEU A 29 -9.74 -5.78 -2.24
CA LEU A 29 -10.22 -4.43 -2.55
C LEU A 29 -10.29 -4.19 -4.06
N LYS A 30 -11.04 -5.04 -4.76
CA LYS A 30 -11.12 -5.02 -6.24
C LYS A 30 -11.62 -3.70 -6.84
N ASP A 31 -12.35 -2.90 -6.07
CA ASP A 31 -12.92 -1.61 -6.48
C ASP A 31 -12.02 -0.41 -6.13
N LYS A 32 -10.85 -0.64 -5.51
CA LYS A 32 -9.95 0.41 -5.04
C LYS A 32 -8.65 0.44 -5.85
N LYS A 33 -8.08 1.64 -6.01
CA LYS A 33 -6.72 1.79 -6.53
C LYS A 33 -5.73 1.39 -5.44
N VAL A 34 -5.09 0.23 -5.59
CA VAL A 34 -4.00 -0.20 -4.70
C VAL A 34 -2.66 0.25 -5.30
N VAL A 35 -1.80 0.83 -4.47
CA VAL A 35 -0.45 1.28 -4.85
C VAL A 35 0.56 0.61 -3.93
N PHE A 36 1.61 0.05 -4.52
CA PHE A 36 2.66 -0.63 -3.79
C PHE A 36 3.88 0.27 -3.56
N LEU A 37 4.37 0.32 -2.32
CA LEU A 37 5.66 0.89 -1.96
C LEU A 37 6.50 -0.20 -1.27
N GLY A 38 7.30 -0.91 -2.07
CA GLY A 38 8.19 -1.98 -1.63
C GLY A 38 9.64 -1.54 -1.47
N GLN A 39 10.34 -2.13 -0.51
CA GLN A 39 11.80 -2.02 -0.37
C GLN A 39 12.36 -3.30 0.27
N MET A 40 13.38 -3.92 -0.34
CA MET A 40 14.01 -5.14 0.19
C MET A 40 15.54 -5.03 0.15
N ASP A 41 16.07 -3.92 0.67
CA ASP A 41 17.51 -3.63 0.71
C ASP A 41 18.07 -3.60 2.15
N GLY A 42 17.29 -4.10 3.13
CA GLY A 42 17.65 -4.10 4.55
C GLY A 42 17.49 -2.74 5.25
N ARG A 43 17.11 -1.67 4.54
CA ARG A 43 16.83 -0.36 5.12
C ARG A 43 15.33 -0.16 5.34
N LEU A 44 14.98 0.66 6.32
CA LEU A 44 13.59 1.06 6.54
C LEU A 44 13.11 1.98 5.42
N ILE A 45 11.82 1.92 5.10
CA ILE A 45 11.16 2.90 4.26
C ILE A 45 10.96 4.17 5.08
N SER A 46 11.46 5.31 4.60
CA SER A 46 11.37 6.57 5.34
C SER A 46 9.94 7.15 5.32
N PRO A 47 9.54 7.89 6.37
CA PRO A 47 8.27 8.61 6.37
C PRO A 47 8.12 9.60 5.20
N SER A 48 9.21 10.20 4.74
CA SER A 48 9.19 11.10 3.57
C SER A 48 8.79 10.37 2.29
N ARG A 49 9.33 9.16 2.06
CA ARG A 49 9.00 8.33 0.90
C ARG A 49 7.54 7.86 0.94
N ILE A 50 7.03 7.54 2.13
CA ILE A 50 5.61 7.21 2.31
C ILE A 50 4.74 8.42 1.97
N LYS A 51 5.09 9.63 2.44
CA LYS A 51 4.35 10.86 2.15
C LYS A 51 4.32 11.18 0.65
N GLU A 52 5.44 11.04 -0.05
CA GLU A 52 5.52 11.24 -1.50
C GLU A 52 4.50 10.37 -2.24
N VAL A 53 4.48 9.06 -1.94
CA VAL A 53 3.54 8.13 -2.57
C VAL A 53 2.10 8.36 -2.11
N ALA A 54 1.87 8.76 -0.87
CA ALA A 54 0.51 8.96 -0.35
C ALA A 54 -0.14 10.24 -0.87
N LEU A 55 0.64 11.30 -1.07
CA LEU A 55 0.15 12.63 -1.45
C LEU A 55 0.20 12.90 -2.96
N GLY A 56 1.00 12.16 -3.73
CA GLY A 56 1.00 12.17 -5.20
C GLY A 56 0.00 11.19 -5.80
#